data_AF-A0A0A1TGP7-F1
#
_entry.id   AF-A0A0A1TGP7-F1
#
_cell.length_a   1.000
_cell.length_b   1.000
_cell.length_c   1.000
_cell.angle_alpha   90.00
_cell.angle_beta   90.00
_cell.angle_gamma   90.00
#
_symmetry.space_group_name_H-M   'P 1'
#
loop_
_entity.id
_entity.type
_entity.pdbx_description
1 polymer ?
#
loop_
_entity_poly.entity_id
_entity_poly.type
_entity_poly.pdbx_seq_one_letter_code
_entity_poly.pdbx_strand_id
1 'polypeptide(L)'
;MIVFLEMVAKEQKVKLFVDWHSYSQLVMSRYGYNCDKKPARDADLMGLAKSAADAFGKAKGAQYKGSRACEIMYVTSGGSTHFVLEKIGAEYSYTQKFRDKGQKGLHIAPERDQAQRRGILRRRTAHDGECQVTKFG
;
A
#
# COMPACT_ATOMS: atom_id res chain seq x y z
N MET A 1 0.99 -19.24 6.22
CA MET A 1 1.27 -18.01 5.42
C MET A 1 2.58 -18.11 4.63
N ILE A 2 3.73 -18.38 5.25
CA ILE A 2 5.03 -18.46 4.55
C ILE A 2 5.01 -19.53 3.43
N VAL A 3 4.61 -20.77 3.77
CA VAL A 3 4.52 -21.88 2.80
C VAL A 3 3.66 -21.52 1.59
N PHE A 4 2.52 -20.85 1.81
CA PHE A 4 1.64 -20.41 0.72
C PHE A 4 2.34 -19.40 -0.21
N LEU A 5 3.02 -18.40 0.35
CA LEU A 5 3.73 -17.40 -0.45
C LEU A 5 4.88 -18.02 -1.25
N GLU A 6 5.58 -18.99 -0.69
CA GLU A 6 6.63 -19.74 -1.41
C GLU A 6 6.04 -20.57 -2.55
N MET A 7 4.89 -21.22 -2.34
CA MET A 7 4.19 -21.95 -3.41
C MET A 7 3.79 -21.02 -4.55
N VAL A 8 3.15 -19.88 -4.25
CA VAL A 8 2.76 -18.88 -5.26
C VAL A 8 3.99 -18.33 -6.00
N ALA A 9 5.06 -18.02 -5.28
CA ALA A 9 6.28 -17.50 -5.88
C ALA A 9 6.93 -18.52 -6.83
N LYS A 10 6.93 -19.81 -6.48
CA LYS A 10 7.45 -20.89 -7.33
C LYS A 10 6.61 -21.09 -8.59
N GLU A 11 5.29 -20.98 -8.50
CA GLU A 11 4.39 -21.22 -9.63
C GLU A 11 4.36 -20.04 -10.62
N GLN A 12 4.29 -18.81 -10.12
CA GLN A 12 4.01 -17.64 -10.98
C GLN A 12 4.75 -16.34 -10.61
N LYS A 13 5.63 -16.36 -9.60
CA LYS A 13 6.22 -15.17 -8.96
C LYS A 13 5.18 -14.25 -8.32
N VAL A 14 5.59 -13.52 -7.28
CA VAL A 14 4.74 -12.51 -6.65
C VAL A 14 5.07 -11.15 -7.24
N LYS A 15 4.13 -10.49 -7.91
CA LYS A 15 4.35 -9.12 -8.43
C LYS A 15 4.09 -8.06 -7.37
N LEU A 16 2.97 -8.16 -6.67
CA LEU A 16 2.54 -7.17 -5.68
C LEU A 16 2.06 -7.89 -4.41
N PHE A 17 2.54 -7.41 -3.27
CA PHE A 17 2.05 -7.76 -1.95
C PHE A 17 1.60 -6.50 -1.21
N VAL A 18 0.42 -6.54 -0.61
CA VAL A 18 -0.11 -5.43 0.20
C VAL A 18 -0.59 -5.98 1.53
N ASP A 19 -0.03 -5.41 2.60
CA ASP A 19 -0.44 -5.66 3.97
C ASP A 19 -1.35 -4.53 4.45
N TRP A 20 -2.59 -4.87 4.79
CA TRP A 20 -3.66 -3.91 5.07
C TRP A 20 -3.85 -3.76 6.58
N HIS A 21 -3.77 -2.51 7.05
CA HIS A 21 -3.82 -2.14 8.46
C HIS A 21 -4.74 -0.95 8.67
N SER A 22 -5.06 -0.70 9.94
CA SER A 22 -5.57 0.57 10.43
C SER A 22 -4.79 0.94 11.70
N TYR A 23 -4.61 2.20 12.04
CA TYR A 23 -5.06 3.45 11.41
C TYR A 23 -3.83 4.29 10.99
N SER A 24 -4.03 5.56 10.60
CA SER A 24 -3.04 6.65 10.33
C SER A 24 -3.06 7.22 8.91
N GLN A 25 -3.81 6.61 7.97
CA GLN A 25 -3.89 7.06 6.58
C GLN A 25 -2.51 7.13 5.87
N LEU A 26 -1.79 6.01 5.84
CA LEU A 26 -0.43 5.94 5.29
C LEU A 26 -0.33 4.89 4.17
N VAL A 27 0.52 5.14 3.18
CA VAL A 27 0.97 4.14 2.20
C VAL A 27 2.48 4.01 2.36
N MET A 28 2.95 2.87 2.86
CA MET A 28 4.35 2.72 3.26
C MET A 28 5.08 1.74 2.36
N SER A 29 6.16 2.22 1.75
CA SER A 29 7.17 1.41 1.07
C SER A 29 8.23 0.90 2.05
N ARG A 30 9.22 0.14 1.56
CA ARG A 30 10.31 -0.41 2.36
C ARG A 30 11.55 0.50 2.36
N TYR A 31 12.42 0.43 3.36
CA TYR A 31 12.38 -0.42 4.56
C TYR A 31 11.77 0.27 5.78
N GLY A 32 11.39 -0.54 6.78
CA GLY A 32 10.98 -0.08 8.11
C GLY A 32 12.10 -0.13 9.14
N TYR A 33 13.08 -1.03 9.01
CA TYR A 33 14.05 -1.33 10.07
C TYR A 33 15.30 -0.45 10.08
N ASN A 34 15.57 0.28 8.99
CA ASN A 34 16.74 1.13 8.84
C ASN A 34 16.45 2.22 7.80
N CYS A 35 16.67 3.49 8.17
CA CYS A 35 16.37 4.67 7.34
C CYS A 35 17.40 4.93 6.24
N ASP A 36 18.62 4.44 6.40
CA ASP A 36 19.72 4.61 5.46
C ASP A 36 19.71 3.53 4.38
N LYS A 37 19.09 2.38 4.67
CA LYS A 37 18.91 1.30 3.69
C LYS A 37 17.71 1.55 2.77
N LYS A 38 17.91 1.17 1.52
CA LYS A 38 16.93 1.29 0.44
C LYS A 38 16.84 -0.03 -0.32
N PRO A 39 15.63 -0.45 -0.73
CA PRO A 39 15.48 -1.57 -1.65
C PRO A 39 16.03 -1.20 -3.04
N ALA A 40 16.35 -2.21 -3.86
CA ALA A 40 16.94 -1.98 -5.20
C ALA A 40 16.09 -1.06 -6.10
N ARG A 41 14.75 -1.12 -5.95
CA ARG A 41 13.77 -0.33 -6.71
C ARG A 41 13.14 0.80 -5.88
N ASP A 42 13.91 1.42 -4.99
CA ASP A 42 13.39 2.44 -4.06
C ASP A 42 12.65 3.60 -4.75
N ALA A 43 13.17 4.08 -5.88
CA ALA A 43 12.53 5.17 -6.65
C ALA A 43 11.12 4.78 -7.13
N ASP A 44 10.97 3.61 -7.75
CA ASP A 44 9.67 3.08 -8.19
C ASP A 44 8.72 2.89 -7.00
N LEU A 45 9.24 2.29 -5.92
CA LEU A 45 8.45 1.99 -4.73
C LEU A 45 7.94 3.27 -4.05
N MET A 46 8.79 4.30 -3.97
CA MET A 46 8.44 5.60 -3.42
C MET A 46 7.48 6.38 -4.31
N GLY A 47 7.69 6.35 -5.63
CA GLY A 47 6.82 7.01 -6.60
C GLY A 47 5.40 6.43 -6.57
N LEU A 48 5.28 5.11 -6.52
CA LEU A 48 4.00 4.44 -6.44
C LEU A 48 3.32 4.64 -5.07
N ALA A 49 4.06 4.61 -3.96
CA ALA A 49 3.51 4.91 -2.64
C ALA A 49 2.90 6.32 -2.56
N LYS A 50 3.58 7.34 -3.11
CA LYS A 50 3.08 8.72 -3.18
C LYS A 50 1.85 8.83 -4.07
N SER A 51 1.91 8.26 -5.28
CA SER A 51 0.79 8.26 -6.23
C SER A 51 -0.45 7.56 -5.66
N ALA A 52 -0.27 6.45 -4.95
CA ALA A 52 -1.36 5.75 -4.27
C ALA A 52 -1.96 6.60 -3.14
N ALA A 53 -1.12 7.25 -2.31
CA ALA A 53 -1.60 8.15 -1.27
C ALA A 53 -2.44 9.31 -1.84
N ASP A 54 -1.98 9.93 -2.94
CA ASP A 54 -2.73 10.99 -3.62
C ASP A 54 -4.07 10.51 -4.16
N ALA A 55 -4.10 9.31 -4.76
CA ALA A 55 -5.33 8.70 -5.26
C ALA A 55 -6.34 8.43 -4.14
N PHE A 56 -5.88 7.87 -3.01
CA PHE A 56 -6.73 7.67 -1.83
C PHE A 56 -7.28 8.99 -1.29
N GLY A 57 -6.47 10.06 -1.33
CA GLY A 57 -6.92 11.37 -0.89
C GLY A 57 -7.97 12.01 -1.79
N LYS A 58 -7.79 11.92 -3.11
CA LYS A 58 -8.76 12.42 -4.10
C LYS A 58 -10.12 11.72 -4.01
N ALA A 59 -10.14 10.42 -3.71
CA ALA A 59 -11.39 9.66 -3.66
C ALA A 59 -12.34 10.08 -2.52
N LYS A 60 -11.82 10.66 -1.43
CA LYS A 60 -12.55 10.79 -0.16
C LYS A 60 -12.19 12.00 0.72
N GLY A 61 -11.45 12.98 0.19
CA GLY A 61 -11.12 14.23 0.90
C GLY A 61 -10.22 14.04 2.13
N ALA A 62 -9.54 12.89 2.25
CA ALA A 62 -8.67 12.56 3.37
C ALA A 62 -7.20 12.63 2.95
N GLN A 63 -6.34 13.32 3.70
CA GLN A 63 -4.92 13.40 3.33
C GLN A 63 -4.17 12.14 3.77
N TYR A 64 -3.84 11.28 2.80
CA TYR A 64 -2.92 10.15 2.99
C TYR A 64 -1.48 10.61 2.74
N LYS A 65 -0.50 9.92 3.35
CA LYS A 65 0.93 10.17 3.10
C LYS A 65 1.60 8.91 2.55
N GLY A 66 2.39 9.06 1.50
CA GLY A 66 3.21 8.00 0.90
C GLY A 66 4.71 8.23 1.16
N SER A 67 5.38 7.28 1.82
CA SER A 67 6.83 7.34 2.07
C SER A 67 7.40 5.97 2.48
N ARG A 68 8.71 5.89 2.77
CA ARG A 68 9.30 4.69 3.38
C ARG A 68 8.79 4.53 4.81
N ALA A 69 8.50 3.30 5.22
CA ALA A 69 7.95 3.01 6.54
C ALA A 69 8.76 3.63 7.69
N CYS A 70 10.09 3.60 7.59
CA CYS A 70 10.98 4.16 8.60
C CYS A 70 10.92 5.71 8.73
N GLU A 71 10.53 6.43 7.67
CA GLU A 71 10.48 7.90 7.65
C GLU A 71 9.18 8.46 8.22
N ILE A 72 8.07 7.75 8.03
CA ILE A 72 6.71 8.24 8.37
C ILE A 72 6.05 7.51 9.53
N MET A 73 6.74 6.51 10.09
CA MET A 73 6.31 5.79 11.28
C MET A 73 7.47 5.74 12.29
N TYR A 74 7.72 4.58 12.89
CA TYR A 74 8.86 4.30 13.73
C TYR A 74 9.66 3.15 13.13
N VAL A 75 10.92 3.02 13.52
CA VAL A 75 11.80 1.95 13.06
C VAL A 75 11.22 0.59 13.51
N THR A 76 11.04 -0.33 12.57
CA THR A 76 10.40 -1.63 12.78
C THR A 76 11.14 -2.76 12.06
N SER A 77 11.41 -3.86 12.78
CA SER A 77 11.90 -5.11 12.21
C SER A 77 10.81 -6.18 12.18
N GLY A 78 11.04 -7.28 11.46
CA GLY A 78 10.13 -8.43 11.43
C GLY A 78 8.82 -8.25 10.66
N GLY A 79 8.62 -7.13 9.96
CA GLY A 79 7.40 -6.87 9.18
C GLY A 79 7.24 -7.84 8.00
N SER A 80 6.01 -8.34 7.80
CA SER A 80 5.60 -9.25 6.72
C SER A 80 6.09 -8.79 5.34
N THR A 81 5.87 -7.52 5.04
CA THR A 81 6.20 -6.85 3.79
C THR A 81 7.69 -6.74 3.51
N HIS A 82 8.54 -6.67 4.55
CA HIS A 82 9.99 -6.77 4.37
C HIS A 82 10.39 -8.20 3.97
N PHE A 83 9.84 -9.20 4.66
CA PHE A 83 10.07 -10.60 4.32
C PHE A 83 9.59 -10.93 2.90
N VAL A 84 8.43 -10.45 2.49
CA VAL A 84 7.90 -10.70 1.14
C VAL A 84 8.71 -10.00 0.05
N LEU A 85 9.24 -8.80 0.32
CA LEU A 85 10.12 -8.12 -0.63
C LEU A 85 11.45 -8.89 -0.79
N GLU A 86 12.12 -9.20 0.32
CA GLU A 86 13.52 -9.67 0.28
C GLU A 86 13.67 -11.18 0.21
N LYS A 87 12.75 -11.96 0.80
CA LYS A 87 12.84 -13.43 0.85
C LYS A 87 11.96 -14.11 -0.16
N ILE A 88 10.73 -13.63 -0.34
CA ILE A 88 9.83 -14.17 -1.37
C ILE A 88 10.15 -13.58 -2.76
N GLY A 89 10.76 -12.39 -2.81
CA GLY A 89 11.16 -11.77 -4.07
C GLY A 89 10.02 -11.06 -4.79
N ALA A 90 9.07 -10.48 -4.05
CA ALA A 90 8.02 -9.68 -4.67
C ALA A 90 8.59 -8.40 -5.30
N GLU A 91 8.07 -7.96 -6.44
CA GLU A 91 8.53 -6.71 -7.06
C GLU A 91 8.06 -5.47 -6.30
N TYR A 92 6.85 -5.53 -5.75
CA TYR A 92 6.23 -4.43 -5.01
C TYR A 92 5.67 -4.94 -3.68
N SER A 93 5.98 -4.27 -2.57
CA SER A 93 5.54 -4.69 -1.23
C SER A 93 5.23 -3.51 -0.31
N TYR A 94 3.95 -3.31 0.01
CA TYR A 94 3.45 -2.12 0.71
C TYR A 94 2.65 -2.45 1.96
N THR A 95 2.63 -1.49 2.89
CA THR A 95 1.70 -1.49 4.01
C THR A 95 0.75 -0.33 3.80
N GLN A 96 -0.53 -0.63 3.69
CA GLN A 96 -1.59 0.37 3.65
C GLN A 96 -2.16 0.52 5.05
N LYS A 97 -2.08 1.71 5.64
CA LYS A 97 -2.82 2.06 6.86
C LYS A 97 -4.02 2.92 6.52
N PHE A 98 -5.20 2.51 6.96
CA PHE A 98 -6.45 3.18 6.67
C PHE A 98 -6.83 4.21 7.73
N ARG A 99 -8.10 4.65 7.72
CA ARG A 99 -8.64 5.62 8.65
C ARG A 99 -8.65 5.11 10.09
N ASP A 100 -8.70 6.02 11.06
CA ASP A 100 -8.56 7.47 10.91
C ASP A 100 -7.12 7.93 11.22
N LYS A 101 -6.91 9.10 11.83
CA LYS A 101 -5.58 9.54 12.28
C LYS A 101 -5.43 9.43 13.81
N GLY A 102 -6.30 8.66 14.46
CA GLY A 102 -6.32 8.44 15.91
C GLY A 102 -7.55 9.00 16.63
N GLN A 103 -8.48 9.67 15.93
CA GLN A 103 -9.69 10.21 16.57
C GLN A 103 -10.58 9.11 17.14
N LYS A 104 -10.68 7.98 16.44
CA LYS A 104 -11.39 6.76 16.84
C LYS A 104 -10.46 5.55 16.86
N GLY A 105 -9.32 5.62 16.17
CA GLY A 105 -8.36 4.53 16.09
C GLY A 105 -8.99 3.28 15.48
N LEU A 106 -9.01 2.17 16.22
CA LEU A 106 -9.63 0.91 15.79
C LEU A 106 -11.17 0.90 15.91
N HIS A 107 -11.76 1.84 16.66
CA HIS A 107 -13.20 1.89 16.92
C HIS A 107 -13.96 2.68 15.84
N ILE A 108 -13.86 2.25 14.59
CA ILE A 108 -14.56 2.89 13.47
C ILE A 108 -15.98 2.32 13.30
N ALA A 109 -16.98 3.19 13.21
CA ALA A 109 -18.37 2.77 12.99
C ALA A 109 -18.54 2.13 11.59
N PRO A 110 -19.36 1.07 11.43
CA PRO A 110 -19.51 0.34 10.16
C PRO A 110 -19.89 1.22 8.95
N GLU A 111 -20.72 2.24 9.17
CA GLU A 111 -21.11 3.22 8.15
C GLU A 111 -19.89 3.97 7.54
N ARG A 112 -18.87 4.26 8.36
CA ARG A 112 -17.64 4.93 7.92
C ARG A 112 -16.68 3.96 7.24
N ASP A 113 -16.71 2.67 7.60
CA ASP A 113 -15.98 1.61 6.91
C ASP A 113 -16.52 1.39 5.48
N GLN A 114 -17.84 1.32 5.33
CA GLN A 114 -18.48 1.21 4.01
C GLN A 114 -18.16 2.41 3.11
N ALA A 115 -18.12 3.62 3.68
CA ALA A 115 -17.72 4.83 2.96
C ALA A 115 -16.27 4.76 2.45
N GLN A 116 -15.37 4.10 3.20
CA GLN A 116 -13.98 3.87 2.77
C GLN A 116 -13.92 2.88 1.59
N ARG A 117 -14.66 1.77 1.66
CA ARG A 117 -14.70 0.74 0.60
C ARG A 117 -15.25 1.26 -0.73
N ARG A 118 -16.29 2.10 -0.69
CA ARG A 118 -16.99 2.57 -1.91
C ARG A 118 -16.25 3.67 -2.69
N GLY A 119 -15.21 4.28 -2.13
CA GLY A 119 -14.42 5.33 -2.81
C GLY A 119 -13.33 4.82 -3.73
N ILE A 120 -12.72 3.70 -3.38
CA ILE A 120 -11.59 3.13 -4.12
C ILE A 120 -12.07 2.48 -5.43
N LEU A 121 -13.30 1.95 -5.45
CA LEU A 121 -13.85 1.23 -6.60
C LEU A 121 -14.66 2.09 -7.59
N ARG A 122 -15.00 3.35 -7.27
CA ARG A 122 -15.88 4.18 -8.12
C ARG A 122 -15.10 5.23 -8.91
N ARG A 123 -14.52 4.80 -10.03
CA ARG A 123 -14.42 5.55 -11.30
C ARG A 123 -14.08 4.56 -12.43
N ARG A 124 -15.10 3.83 -12.86
CA ARG A 124 -15.24 3.29 -14.22
C ARG A 124 -16.74 3.20 -14.49
N THR A 125 -17.36 4.36 -14.64
CA THR A 125 -18.54 4.43 -15.50
C THR A 125 -17.99 4.41 -16.91
N ALA A 126 -18.25 3.32 -17.62
CA ALA A 126 -18.01 3.21 -19.04
C ALA A 126 -18.72 4.38 -19.73
N HIS A 127 -17.95 5.35 -20.20
CA HIS A 127 -18.31 6.06 -21.41
C HIS A 127 -17.42 5.47 -22.50
N ASP A 128 -18.07 4.69 -23.34
CA ASP A 128 -17.73 4.46 -24.74
C ASP A 128 -16.37 3.78 -24.99
N GLY A 129 -16.38 2.45 -24.86
CA GLY A 129 -15.65 1.57 -25.79
C GLY A 129 -14.13 1.43 -25.70
N GLU A 130 -13.38 2.32 -25.04
CA GLU A 130 -11.91 2.20 -24.98
C GLU A 130 -11.37 2.22 -23.54
N CYS A 131 -10.83 1.07 -23.12
CA CYS A 131 -10.03 0.97 -21.91
C CYS A 131 -8.65 1.58 -22.21
N GLN A 132 -8.53 2.92 -22.13
CA GLN A 132 -7.24 3.57 -22.28
C GLN A 132 -6.38 3.28 -21.04
N VAL A 133 -5.45 2.33 -21.21
CA VAL A 133 -4.33 2.12 -20.29
C VAL A 133 -3.42 3.34 -20.43
N THR A 134 -3.53 4.30 -19.51
CA THR A 134 -2.51 5.35 -19.40
C THR A 134 -1.19 4.68 -19.07
N LYS A 135 -0.28 4.63 -20.05
CA LYS A 135 1.13 4.31 -19.85
C LYS A 135 1.70 5.34 -18.86
N PHE A 136 2.21 4.84 -17.73
CA PHE A 136 3.14 5.61 -16.92
C PHE A 136 4.47 5.60 -17.68
N GLY A 137 4.84 6.75 -18.24
CA GLY A 137 6.18 7.01 -18.78
C GLY A 137 7.15 7.38 -17.68
#